data_AF-K1PSX4-F1
#
_entry.id   AF-K1PSX4-F1
#
_cell.length_a   1.000
_cell.length_b   1.000
_cell.length_c   1.000
_cell.angle_alpha   90.00
_cell.angle_beta   90.00
_cell.angle_gamma   90.00
#
_symmetry.space_group_name_H-M   'P 1'
#
loop_
_entity.id
_entity.type
_entity.pdbx_description
1 polymer ?
#
loop_
_entity_poly.entity_id
_entity_poly.type
_entity_poly.pdbx_seq_one_letter_code
_entity_poly.pdbx_strand_id
1 'polypeptide(L)'
;MAENCNLREPSQRQVDQGLSRVASRHRQKFRPEVPKDLNFKVRCLDERYMVFLTAEQLEVLANVKQWFVDGAFKLVRKPFVQLLFIHAYIRSGNHIKQVPLTCVPMSGKHGKDYKKVAYRVRDDVNKIIRKLVALPLIARSTLGLPF
;
A
#
# COMPACT_ATOMS: atom_id res chain seq x y z
N MET A 1 13.12 5.80 -18.05
CA MET A 1 12.39 5.18 -19.17
C MET A 1 11.43 4.15 -18.59
N ALA A 2 10.13 4.43 -18.56
CA ALA A 2 9.13 3.52 -18.00
C ALA A 2 8.53 2.70 -19.13
N GLU A 3 9.01 1.46 -19.30
CA GLU A 3 8.47 0.56 -20.33
C GLU A 3 6.97 0.29 -20.09
N ASN A 4 6.25 0.24 -21.21
CA ASN A 4 4.83 -0.04 -21.26
C ASN A 4 4.55 -1.40 -20.62
N CYS A 5 3.73 -1.40 -19.55
CA CYS A 5 3.22 -2.62 -18.95
C CYS A 5 2.14 -3.16 -19.88
N ASN A 6 2.53 -4.04 -20.80
CA ASN A 6 1.59 -4.84 -21.56
C ASN A 6 1.13 -5.98 -20.63
N LEU A 7 -0.07 -5.85 -20.05
CA LEU A 7 -0.72 -6.89 -19.27
C LEU A 7 -1.15 -8.01 -20.24
N ARG A 8 -0.24 -8.92 -20.60
CA ARG A 8 -0.66 -10.17 -21.23
C ARG A 8 -1.50 -10.93 -20.21
N GLU A 9 -2.72 -11.30 -20.59
CA GLU A 9 -3.55 -12.16 -19.77
C GLU A 9 -2.79 -13.46 -19.46
N PRO A 10 -2.72 -13.88 -18.19
CA PRO A 10 -2.08 -15.14 -17.86
C PRO A 10 -2.88 -16.25 -18.54
N SER A 11 -2.19 -17.13 -19.28
CA SER A 11 -2.78 -18.37 -19.78
C SER A 11 -3.48 -19.07 -18.61
N GLN A 12 -4.78 -19.36 -18.78
CA GLN A 12 -5.60 -19.98 -17.75
C GLN A 12 -5.00 -21.35 -17.40
N ARG A 13 -4.14 -21.39 -16.38
CA ARG A 13 -3.76 -22.65 -15.75
C ARG A 13 -5.04 -23.20 -15.14
N GLN A 14 -5.57 -24.27 -15.72
CA GLN A 14 -6.70 -25.00 -15.16
C GLN A 14 -6.22 -25.60 -13.83
N VAL A 15 -6.51 -24.90 -12.75
CA VAL A 15 -6.23 -25.37 -11.40
C VAL A 15 -7.22 -26.47 -11.09
N ASP A 16 -6.73 -27.70 -10.91
CA ASP A 16 -7.58 -28.80 -10.41
C ASP A 16 -8.16 -28.38 -9.05
N GLN A 17 -9.47 -28.12 -9.05
CA GLN A 17 -10.21 -27.62 -7.90
C GLN A 17 -10.20 -28.64 -6.76
N GLY A 18 -10.14 -29.94 -7.06
CA GLY A 18 -10.09 -31.02 -6.07
C GLY A 18 -8.80 -30.99 -5.27
N LEU A 19 -7.66 -31.02 -5.96
CA LEU A 19 -6.33 -30.96 -5.35
C LEU A 19 -6.11 -29.66 -4.56
N SER A 20 -6.60 -28.53 -5.09
CA SER A 20 -6.51 -27.23 -4.41
C SER A 20 -7.30 -27.20 -3.10
N ARG A 21 -8.47 -27.86 -3.06
CA ARG A 21 -9.28 -28.00 -1.85
C ARG A 21 -8.61 -28.92 -0.83
N VAL A 22 -8.04 -30.04 -1.26
CA VAL A 22 -7.30 -30.97 -0.38
C VAL A 22 -6.08 -30.28 0.23
N ALA A 23 -5.27 -29.60 -0.58
CA ALA A 23 -4.12 -28.83 -0.10
C ALA A 23 -4.53 -27.70 0.86
N SER A 24 -5.68 -27.05 0.62
CA SER A 24 -6.19 -26.00 1.52
C SER A 24 -6.69 -26.55 2.85
N ARG A 25 -7.38 -27.70 2.85
CA ARG A 25 -7.80 -28.41 4.07
C ARG A 25 -6.59 -28.88 4.89
N HIS A 26 -5.57 -29.42 4.23
CA HIS A 26 -4.33 -29.82 4.91
C HIS A 26 -3.66 -28.60 5.56
N ARG A 27 -3.50 -27.50 4.82
CA ARG A 27 -2.93 -26.25 5.34
C ARG A 27 -3.75 -25.60 6.45
N GLN A 28 -5.08 -25.75 6.45
CA GLN A 28 -5.93 -25.23 7.53
C GLN A 28 -5.58 -25.84 8.88
N LYS A 29 -5.20 -27.12 8.94
CA LYS A 29 -4.81 -27.80 10.19
C LYS A 29 -3.55 -27.19 10.82
N PHE A 30 -2.68 -26.59 10.00
CA PHE A 30 -1.43 -25.95 10.43
C PHE A 30 -1.54 -24.42 10.44
N ARG A 31 -2.73 -23.85 10.25
CA ARG A 31 -2.86 -22.39 10.37
C ARG A 31 -2.60 -22.00 11.82
N PRO A 32 -1.70 -21.04 12.08
CA PRO A 32 -1.62 -20.45 13.40
C PRO A 32 -2.97 -19.85 13.79
N GLU A 33 -3.23 -19.76 15.09
CA GLU A 33 -4.41 -19.05 15.57
C GLU A 33 -4.45 -17.65 14.94
N VAL A 34 -5.60 -17.29 14.38
CA VAL A 34 -5.77 -15.99 13.74
C VAL A 34 -5.54 -14.93 14.82
N PRO A 35 -4.57 -14.02 14.65
CA PRO A 35 -4.40 -12.91 15.58
C PRO A 35 -5.75 -12.19 15.70
N LYS A 36 -6.22 -11.97 16.92
CA LYS A 36 -7.55 -11.38 17.14
C LYS A 36 -7.48 -9.86 17.24
N ASP A 37 -6.31 -9.32 17.56
CA ASP A 37 -6.07 -7.89 17.69
C ASP A 37 -4.61 -7.52 17.39
N LEU A 38 -4.40 -6.22 17.12
CA LEU A 38 -3.10 -5.58 17.28
C LEU A 38 -3.10 -4.92 18.67
N ASN A 39 -2.10 -5.24 19.48
CA ASN A 39 -2.03 -4.76 20.86
C ASN A 39 -1.21 -3.46 20.92
N PHE A 40 -1.89 -2.32 20.89
CA PHE A 40 -1.29 -0.99 21.06
C PHE A 40 -2.14 -0.14 22.02
N LYS A 41 -1.49 0.71 22.83
CA LYS A 41 -2.16 1.65 23.74
C LYS A 41 -2.06 3.06 23.18
N VAL A 42 -3.14 3.54 22.56
CA VAL A 42 -3.19 4.87 21.91
C VAL A 42 -4.43 5.62 22.40
N ARG A 43 -4.27 6.91 22.77
CA ARG A 43 -5.41 7.82 22.98
C ARG A 43 -5.63 8.63 21.70
N CYS A 44 -6.82 8.51 21.12
CA CYS A 44 -7.22 9.31 19.95
C CYS A 44 -8.04 10.50 20.47
N LEU A 45 -7.47 11.71 20.38
CA LEU A 45 -8.14 12.91 20.89
C LEU A 45 -9.10 13.52 19.86
N ASP A 46 -8.76 13.55 18.56
CA ASP A 46 -9.69 14.04 17.51
C ASP A 46 -9.39 13.57 16.06
N GLU A 47 -8.38 12.72 15.86
CA GLU A 47 -7.98 12.25 14.53
C GLU A 47 -8.61 10.90 14.18
N ARG A 48 -9.19 10.81 12.97
CA ARG A 48 -9.98 9.64 12.54
C ARG A 48 -9.17 8.50 11.94
N TYR A 49 -7.87 8.72 11.71
CA TYR A 49 -6.97 7.76 11.09
C TYR A 49 -5.50 8.09 11.42
N MET A 50 -4.63 7.09 11.41
CA MET A 50 -3.17 7.25 11.51
C MET A 50 -2.53 6.59 10.30
N VAL A 51 -1.57 7.23 9.63
CA VAL A 51 -0.92 6.66 8.44
C VAL A 51 0.47 6.16 8.79
N PHE A 52 0.73 4.86 8.62
CA PHE A 52 2.04 4.25 8.81
C PHE A 52 2.62 3.80 7.48
N LEU A 53 3.77 4.37 7.13
CA LEU A 53 4.58 4.00 5.97
C LEU A 53 6.02 4.52 6.16
N THR A 54 6.99 3.87 5.55
CA THR A 54 8.40 4.33 5.50
C THR A 54 8.63 5.25 4.31
N ALA A 55 9.74 5.99 4.32
CA ALA A 55 10.13 6.83 3.17
C ALA A 55 10.29 5.98 1.89
N GLU A 56 10.91 4.81 1.98
CA GLU A 56 11.05 3.87 0.85
C GLU A 56 9.67 3.41 0.33
N GLN A 57 8.74 3.06 1.21
CA GLN A 57 7.38 2.70 0.81
C GLN A 57 6.66 3.86 0.11
N LEU A 58 6.90 5.09 0.55
CA LEU A 58 6.36 6.29 -0.09
C LEU A 58 6.93 6.50 -1.49
N GLU A 59 8.22 6.26 -1.67
CA GLU A 59 8.88 6.31 -2.98
C GLU A 59 8.35 5.24 -3.93
N VAL A 60 8.11 4.02 -3.44
CA VAL A 60 7.45 2.98 -4.25
C VAL A 60 6.05 3.46 -4.66
N LEU A 61 5.25 3.99 -3.72
CA LEU A 61 3.92 4.53 -4.02
C LEU A 61 3.95 5.65 -5.06
N ALA A 62 4.98 6.51 -5.03
CA ALA A 62 5.15 7.59 -5.99
C ALA A 62 5.45 7.10 -7.42
N ASN A 63 6.09 5.94 -7.56
CA ASN A 63 6.57 5.41 -8.84
C ASN A 63 5.66 4.36 -9.49
N VAL A 64 4.73 3.77 -8.74
CA VAL A 64 3.79 2.76 -9.28
C VAL A 64 2.64 3.42 -10.04
N LYS A 65 2.15 2.74 -11.08
CA LYS A 65 1.07 3.25 -11.95
C LYS A 65 -0.31 3.24 -11.28
N GLN A 66 -0.53 2.31 -10.36
CA GLN A 66 -1.84 2.08 -9.78
C GLN A 66 -1.72 1.63 -8.32
N TRP A 67 -2.58 2.19 -7.48
CA TRP A 67 -2.76 1.79 -6.09
C TRP A 67 -4.03 0.96 -5.94
N PHE A 68 -4.00 0.02 -5.00
CA PHE A 68 -5.16 -0.77 -4.60
C PHE A 68 -5.41 -0.53 -3.12
N VAL A 69 -6.67 -0.41 -2.74
CA VAL A 69 -7.06 -0.13 -1.37
C VAL A 69 -7.91 -1.27 -0.86
N ASP A 70 -7.57 -1.80 0.32
CA ASP A 70 -8.31 -2.87 0.98
C ASP A 70 -8.49 -2.58 2.47
N GLY A 71 -9.55 -3.12 3.08
CA GLY A 71 -9.91 -2.88 4.47
C GLY A 71 -10.01 -4.18 5.28
N ALA A 72 -9.25 -4.29 6.36
CA ALA A 72 -9.36 -5.36 7.35
C ALA A 72 -10.14 -4.89 8.59
N PHE A 73 -11.26 -5.58 8.87
CA PHE A 73 -12.17 -5.21 9.97
C PHE A 73 -12.01 -6.07 11.23
N LYS A 74 -11.34 -7.23 11.11
CA LYS A 74 -11.25 -8.23 12.20
C LYS A 74 -10.02 -8.06 13.10
N LEU A 75 -9.06 -7.22 12.69
CA LEU A 75 -7.74 -7.07 13.31
C LEU A 75 -7.57 -5.68 13.95
N VAL A 76 -8.59 -5.21 14.66
CA VAL A 76 -8.57 -3.87 15.26
C VAL A 76 -9.23 -3.86 16.63
N ARG A 77 -8.67 -3.05 17.52
CA ARG A 77 -9.20 -2.79 18.86
C ARG A 77 -9.65 -1.33 18.94
N LYS A 78 -10.69 -1.06 19.74
CA LYS A 78 -11.10 0.32 20.05
C LYS A 78 -9.88 1.14 20.49
N PRO A 79 -9.72 2.38 19.98
CA PRO A 79 -10.75 3.18 19.27
C PRO A 79 -10.87 2.92 17.76
N PHE A 80 -10.08 2.02 17.17
CA PHE A 80 -10.12 1.76 15.73
C PHE A 80 -11.23 0.75 15.37
N VAL A 81 -11.86 0.98 14.21
CA VAL A 81 -12.97 0.17 13.67
C VAL A 81 -12.57 -0.56 12.39
N GLN A 82 -11.46 -0.15 11.76
CA GLN A 82 -10.89 -0.84 10.59
C GLN A 82 -9.40 -0.51 10.43
N LEU A 83 -8.70 -1.37 9.71
CA LEU A 83 -7.34 -1.18 9.24
C LEU A 83 -7.39 -1.09 7.71
N LEU A 84 -7.07 0.07 7.16
CA LEU A 84 -7.02 0.27 5.72
C LEU A 84 -5.59 0.07 5.22
N PHE A 85 -5.43 -0.66 4.14
CA PHE A 85 -4.16 -0.87 3.47
C PHE A 85 -4.16 -0.23 2.09
N ILE A 86 -3.04 0.37 1.73
CA ILE A 86 -2.75 0.76 0.35
C ILE A 86 -1.66 -0.17 -0.16
N HIS A 87 -1.96 -0.87 -1.24
CA HIS A 87 -1.08 -1.83 -1.88
C HIS A 87 -0.65 -1.34 -3.26
N ALA A 88 0.47 -1.86 -3.71
CA ALA A 88 0.85 -1.81 -5.11
C ALA A 88 1.43 -3.15 -5.57
N TYR A 89 1.45 -3.36 -6.88
CA TYR A 89 2.17 -4.49 -7.45
C TYR A 89 3.64 -4.13 -7.63
N ILE A 90 4.51 -4.95 -7.06
CA ILE A 90 5.96 -4.86 -7.24
C ILE A 90 6.38 -6.04 -8.12
N ARG A 91 7.21 -5.74 -9.13
CA ARG A 91 7.81 -6.75 -10.02
C ARG A 91 9.26 -6.98 -9.62
N SER A 92 9.64 -8.25 -9.51
CA SER A 92 11.03 -8.68 -9.36
C SER A 92 11.29 -9.84 -10.30
N GLY A 93 12.07 -9.59 -11.37
CA GLY A 93 12.21 -10.52 -12.49
C GLY A 93 10.85 -10.86 -13.12
N ASN A 94 10.54 -12.16 -13.21
CA ASN A 94 9.27 -12.66 -13.75
C ASN A 94 8.13 -12.75 -12.72
N HIS A 95 8.37 -12.32 -11.47
CA HIS A 95 7.38 -12.41 -10.41
C HIS A 95 6.73 -11.06 -10.15
N ILE A 96 5.41 -11.06 -10.01
CA ILE A 96 4.62 -9.91 -9.60
C ILE A 96 3.94 -10.26 -8.29
N LYS A 97 4.10 -9.42 -7.27
CA LYS A 97 3.44 -9.59 -5.97
C LYS A 97 2.73 -8.30 -5.57
N GLN A 98 1.54 -8.44 -5.01
CA GLN A 98 0.87 -7.35 -4.32
C GLN A 98 1.50 -7.18 -2.94
N VAL A 99 1.95 -5.97 -2.63
CA VAL A 99 2.63 -5.66 -1.36
C VAL A 99 1.89 -4.51 -0.67
N PRO A 100 1.49 -4.66 0.61
CA PRO A 100 1.00 -3.54 1.41
C PRO A 100 2.14 -2.55 1.66
N LEU A 101 1.96 -1.31 1.22
CA LEU A 101 2.93 -0.21 1.36
C LEU A 101 2.52 0.78 2.44
N THR A 102 1.24 0.80 2.81
CA THR A 102 0.73 1.67 3.86
C THR A 102 -0.28 0.91 4.70
N CYS A 103 -0.22 1.15 6.01
CA CYS A 103 -1.15 0.64 6.99
C CYS A 103 -1.82 1.82 7.70
N VAL A 104 -3.15 1.85 7.74
CA VAL A 104 -3.92 2.98 8.26
C VAL A 104 -4.98 2.51 9.24
N PRO A 105 -4.70 2.50 10.55
CA PRO A 105 -5.74 2.32 11.56
C PRO A 105 -6.72 3.48 11.48
N MET A 106 -8.01 3.20 11.35
CA MET A 106 -9.07 4.21 11.27
C MET A 106 -10.11 3.99 12.35
N SER A 107 -10.49 5.07 13.04
CA SER A 107 -11.58 5.10 14.03
C SER A 107 -12.94 5.41 13.41
N GLY A 108 -12.96 5.78 12.12
CA GLY A 108 -14.17 5.95 11.31
C GLY A 108 -14.12 5.18 9.98
N LYS A 109 -15.29 4.89 9.43
CA LYS A 109 -15.47 4.20 8.14
C LYS A 109 -16.42 4.93 7.18
N HIS A 110 -16.56 6.24 7.34
CA HIS A 110 -17.41 7.02 6.45
C HIS A 110 -16.65 7.41 5.19
N GLY A 111 -17.35 7.63 4.07
CA GLY A 111 -16.72 8.04 2.80
C GLY A 111 -15.78 9.24 2.94
N LYS A 112 -16.12 10.20 3.81
CA LYS A 112 -15.28 11.36 4.13
C LYS A 112 -13.93 10.99 4.76
N ASP A 113 -13.86 9.89 5.50
CA ASP A 113 -12.63 9.43 6.17
C ASP A 113 -11.68 8.81 5.14
N TYR A 114 -12.19 7.99 4.22
CA TYR A 114 -11.39 7.45 3.12
C TYR A 114 -10.85 8.54 2.19
N LYS A 115 -11.67 9.55 1.87
CA LYS A 115 -11.21 10.72 1.09
C LYS A 115 -10.04 11.41 1.76
N LYS A 116 -10.11 11.65 3.08
CA LYS A 116 -9.02 12.28 3.84
C LYS A 116 -7.73 11.46 3.80
N VAL A 117 -7.81 10.13 3.96
CA VAL A 117 -6.64 9.25 3.82
C VAL A 117 -6.04 9.34 2.42
N ALA A 118 -6.88 9.27 1.37
CA ALA A 118 -6.43 9.35 -0.02
C ALA A 118 -5.74 10.69 -0.32
N TYR A 119 -6.31 11.82 0.12
CA TYR A 119 -5.68 13.14 -0.04
C TYR A 119 -4.36 13.22 0.72
N ARG A 120 -4.30 12.75 1.97
CA ARG A 120 -3.08 12.79 2.78
C ARG A 120 -1.92 12.05 2.12
N VAL A 121 -2.15 10.81 1.69
CA VAL A 121 -1.11 9.98 1.05
C VAL A 121 -0.69 10.58 -0.29
N ARG A 122 -1.65 11.08 -1.08
CA ARG A 122 -1.36 11.77 -2.34
C ARG A 122 -0.52 13.02 -2.14
N ASP A 123 -0.81 13.82 -1.11
CA ASP A 123 -0.04 15.03 -0.79
C ASP A 123 1.40 14.69 -0.39
N ASP A 124 1.61 13.63 0.39
CA ASP A 124 2.95 13.20 0.78
C ASP A 124 3.75 12.67 -0.42
N VAL A 125 3.12 11.94 -1.34
CA VAL A 125 3.72 11.58 -2.64
C VAL A 125 4.06 12.81 -3.47
N ASN A 126 3.15 13.77 -3.58
CA ASN A 126 3.37 15.00 -4.34
C ASN A 126 4.54 15.82 -3.79
N LYS A 127 4.79 15.80 -2.47
CA LYS A 127 5.97 16.44 -1.86
C LYS A 127 7.27 15.79 -2.33
N ILE A 128 7.32 14.46 -2.46
CA ILE A 128 8.50 13.76 -3.03
C ILE A 128 8.71 14.18 -4.48
N ILE A 129 7.66 14.14 -5.29
CA ILE A 129 7.75 14.52 -6.71
C ILE A 129 8.25 15.95 -6.85
N ARG A 130 7.71 16.90 -6.07
CA ARG A 130 8.17 18.30 -6.08
C ARG A 130 9.65 18.44 -5.68
N LYS A 131 10.11 17.72 -4.66
CA LYS A 131 11.53 17.70 -4.29
C LYS A 131 12.40 17.19 -5.44
N LEU A 132 11.99 16.09 -6.08
CA LEU A 132 12.69 15.50 -7.23
C LEU A 132 12.71 16.42 -8.45
N VAL A 133 11.63 17.16 -8.72
CA VAL A 133 11.55 18.13 -9.83
C VAL A 133 12.31 19.42 -9.52
N ALA A 134 12.36 19.85 -8.25
CA ALA A 134 13.09 21.04 -7.82
C ALA A 134 14.62 20.84 -7.79
N LEU A 135 15.10 19.61 -7.53
CA LEU A 135 16.52 19.26 -7.51
C LEU A 135 17.28 19.61 -8.82
N PRO A 136 16.78 19.28 -10.02
CA PRO A 136 17.40 19.71 -11.27
C PRO A 136 17.24 21.20 -11.60
N LEU A 137 16.27 21.89 -11.02
CA LEU A 137 16.09 23.34 -11.22
C LEU A 137 17.13 24.17 -10.44
N ILE A 138 17.55 23.69 -9.27
CA ILE A 138 18.56 24.38 -8.46
C ILE A 138 19.97 24.11 -9.01
N ALA A 139 20.30 22.87 -9.39
CA ALA A 139 21.64 22.50 -9.84
C ALA A 139 22.09 23.18 -11.15
N ARG A 140 21.17 23.59 -12.02
CA ARG A 140 21.52 24.29 -13.28
C ARG A 140 21.90 25.76 -13.09
N SER A 141 21.37 26.41 -12.05
CA SER A 141 21.67 27.82 -11.76
C SER A 141 23.02 28.03 -11.07
N THR A 142 23.56 27.00 -10.42
CA THR A 142 24.79 27.09 -9.60
C THR A 142 26.05 26.58 -10.28
N LEU A 143 25.97 25.99 -11.49
CA LEU A 143 27.12 25.34 -12.14
C LEU A 143 27.67 26.05 -13.38
N GLY A 144 27.09 27.18 -13.82
CA GLY A 144 27.72 28.05 -14.83
C GLY A 144 28.19 27.36 -16.12
N LEU A 145 27.49 26.32 -16.58
CA LEU A 145 27.86 25.62 -17.82
C LEU A 145 27.19 26.29 -19.03
N PRO A 146 27.95 26.60 -20.10
CA PRO A 146 27.42 27.28 -21.28
C PRO A 146 26.50 26.37 -22.10
N PHE A 147 25.63 27.03 -22.86
CA PHE A 147 24.55 26.46 -23.68
C PHE A 147 25.01 25.48 -24.75
#